data_AF-A0A958VDI5-F1
#
_entry.id   AF-A0A958VDI5-F1
#
_cell.length_a   1.000
_cell.length_b   1.000
_cell.length_c   1.000
_cell.angle_alpha   90.00
_cell.angle_beta   90.00
_cell.angle_gamma   90.00
#
_symmetry.space_group_name_H-M   'P 1'
#
loop_
_entity.id
_entity.type
_entity.pdbx_description
1 polymer ?
#
loop_
_entity_poly.entity_id
_entity_poly.type
_entity_poly.pdbx_seq_one_letter_code
_entity_poly.pdbx_strand_id
1 'polypeptide(L)' 'YSHYSSYLFEARLIYSNVGGVQCGDYHQLTLSLNDLEPTKTERKLIKIVDFMGRETQFTPNTPLIYLYDDGTIEKKYIGE' A
#
# COMPACT_ATOMS: atom_id res chain seq x y z
N TYR A 1 19.54 9.59 17.18
CA TYR A 1 18.34 10.36 16.78
C TYR A 1 17.83 9.83 15.45
N SER A 2 16.93 8.85 15.51
CA SER A 2 16.15 8.42 14.35
C SER A 2 14.80 7.98 14.90
N HIS A 3 13.86 8.92 14.98
CA HIS A 3 12.47 8.64 15.34
C HIS A 3 11.87 7.78 14.23
N TYR A 4 11.77 6.47 14.45
CA TYR A 4 10.83 5.65 13.70
C TYR A 4 9.43 6.00 14.19
N SER A 5 8.75 6.90 13.46
CA SER A 5 7.32 7.12 13.63
C SER A 5 6.60 5.95 12.98
N SER A 6 6.18 4.99 13.79
CA SER A 6 5.31 3.89 13.37
C SER A 6 3.95 4.48 13.02
N TYR A 7 3.67 4.64 11.74
CA TYR A 7 2.36 5.00 11.24
C TYR A 7 1.38 3.86 11.57
N LEU A 8 0.66 3.98 12.68
CA LEU A 8 -0.63 3.30 12.87
C LEU A 8 -1.59 3.92 11.85
N PHE A 9 -1.53 3.46 10.61
CA PHE A 9 -2.60 3.69 9.66
C PHE A 9 -3.74 2.80 10.13
N GLU A 10 -4.67 3.35 10.89
CA GLU A 10 -5.91 2.68 11.25
C GLU A 10 -6.67 2.33 9.96
N ALA A 11 -6.42 1.14 9.43
CA ALA A 11 -7.17 0.59 8.32
C ALA A 11 -8.56 0.23 8.84
N ARG A 12 -9.45 1.23 8.87
CA ARG A 12 -10.86 1.03 9.15
C ARG A 12 -11.52 0.42 7.92
N LEU A 13 -11.63 -0.91 7.89
CA LEU A 13 -12.43 -1.60 6.88
C LEU A 13 -13.91 -1.31 7.14
N ILE A 14 -14.51 -0.40 6.35
CA ILE A 14 -15.96 -0.22 6.32
C ILE A 14 -16.48 -1.07 5.16
N TYR A 15 -16.71 -2.36 5.40
CA TYR A 15 -17.55 -3.14 4.50
C TYR A 15 -19.01 -2.94 4.91
N SER A 16 -19.82 -2.29 4.06
CA SER A 16 -21.27 -2.42 4.13
C SER A 16 -21.65 -3.73 3.41
N ASN A 17 -21.98 -4.75 4.19
CA ASN A 17 -22.45 -6.03 3.67
C ASN A 17 -23.76 -5.83 2.87
N VAL A 18 -23.72 -6.05 1.55
CA VAL A 18 -24.91 -6.07 0.67
C VAL A 18 -25.74 -7.37 0.84
N GLY A 19 -25.64 -8.01 2.01
CA GLY A 19 -26.26 -9.28 2.33
C GLY A 19 -26.63 -9.33 3.80
N GLY A 20 -27.79 -8.76 4.14
CA GLY A 20 -28.74 -9.29 5.12
C GLY A 20 -28.34 -9.56 6.58
N VAL A 21 -27.14 -9.28 7.07
CA VAL A 21 -26.86 -9.28 8.53
C VAL A 21 -27.01 -7.88 9.12
N GLN A 22 -27.62 -7.82 10.31
CA GLN A 22 -28.00 -6.57 10.97
C GLN A 22 -26.78 -5.68 11.24
N CYS A 23 -26.93 -4.38 11.00
CA CYS A 23 -25.88 -3.39 11.24
C CYS A 23 -25.55 -3.32 12.74
N GLY A 24 -24.42 -3.88 13.16
CA GLY A 24 -23.94 -3.73 14.54
C GLY A 24 -23.12 -4.89 15.11
N ASP A 25 -23.14 -6.08 14.50
CA ASP A 25 -22.40 -7.23 15.03
C ASP A 25 -20.94 -7.22 14.57
N TYR A 26 -20.08 -6.59 15.38
CA TYR A 26 -18.63 -6.68 15.24
C TYR A 26 -18.13 -7.98 15.87
N HIS A 27 -17.94 -9.02 15.06
CA HIS A 27 -17.15 -10.17 15.51
C HIS A 27 -15.68 -9.77 15.54
N GLN A 28 -15.06 -9.74 16.73
CA GLN A 28 -13.61 -9.55 16.84
C GLN A 28 -12.91 -10.77 16.24
N LEU A 29 -12.31 -10.58 15.07
CA LEU A 29 -11.33 -11.52 14.53
C LEU A 29 -10.01 -11.30 15.29
N THR A 30 -9.72 -12.19 16.25
CA THR A 30 -8.41 -12.21 16.90
C THR A 30 -7.39 -12.80 15.93
N LEU A 31 -6.71 -11.95 15.16
CA LEU A 31 -5.56 -12.36 14.36
C LEU A 31 -4.35 -12.50 15.31
N SER A 32 -3.90 -13.74 15.53
CA SER A 32 -2.66 -14.00 16.26
C SER A 32 -1.49 -13.42 15.46
N LEU A 33 -0.83 -12.40 16.00
CA LEU A 33 0.31 -11.70 15.36
C LEU A 33 1.53 -12.61 15.10
N ASN A 34 1.52 -13.82 15.64
CA ASN A 34 2.64 -14.76 15.53
C ASN A 34 2.74 -15.44 14.14
N ASP A 35 1.68 -15.41 13.32
CA ASP A 35 1.69 -15.98 11.96
C ASP A 35 2.04 -14.94 10.87
N LEU A 36 2.23 -13.69 11.26
CA LEU A 36 2.68 -12.62 10.36
C LEU A 36 4.19 -12.47 10.52
N GLU A 37 4.97 -13.49 10.17
CA GLU A 37 6.34 -13.20 9.80
C GLU A 37 6.27 -12.24 8.60
N PRO A 38 6.87 -11.04 8.67
CA PRO A 38 7.03 -10.21 7.50
C PRO A 38 7.98 -10.96 6.58
N THR A 39 7.43 -11.84 5.75
CA THR A 39 8.15 -12.38 4.61
C THR A 39 8.62 -11.15 3.87
N LYS A 40 9.93 -10.90 3.92
CA LYS A 40 10.58 -9.78 3.23
C LYS A 40 10.58 -10.14 1.75
N THR A 41 9.39 -10.21 1.19
CA THR A 41 9.16 -10.48 -0.21
C THR A 41 9.67 -9.24 -0.91
N GLU A 42 10.76 -9.38 -1.64
CA GLU A 42 11.31 -8.29 -2.42
C GLU A 42 10.26 -7.89 -3.46
N ARG A 43 9.57 -6.79 -3.18
CA ARG A 43 8.56 -6.25 -4.10
C ARG A 43 9.20 -5.99 -5.46
N LYS A 44 8.58 -6.51 -6.50
CA LYS A 44 9.06 -6.40 -7.87
C LYS A 44 8.42 -5.20 -8.54
N LEU A 45 9.24 -4.34 -9.13
CA LEU A 45 8.74 -3.24 -9.95
C LEU A 45 8.06 -3.82 -11.21
N ILE A 46 6.77 -3.54 -11.38
CA ILE A 46 6.01 -3.92 -12.57
C ILE A 46 6.11 -2.83 -13.62
N LYS A 47 5.86 -1.58 -13.24
CA LYS A 47 5.70 -0.49 -14.21
C LYS A 47 6.04 0.87 -13.62
N ILE A 48 6.57 1.75 -14.45
CA ILE A 48 6.72 3.17 -14.14
C ILE A 48 5.77 3.94 -15.06
N VAL A 49 4.97 4.83 -14.48
CA VAL A 49 4.09 5.72 -15.24
C VAL A 49 4.35 7.17 -14.85
N ASP A 50 4.15 8.07 -15.81
CA ASP A 50 4.14 9.50 -15.54
C ASP A 50 2.81 9.93 -14.90
N PHE A 51 2.71 11.21 -14.53
CA PHE A 51 1.47 11.76 -13.96
C PHE A 51 0.28 11.74 -14.94
N MET A 52 0.53 11.60 -16.24
CA MET A 52 -0.51 11.45 -17.27
C MET A 52 -0.95 9.99 -17.45
N GLY A 53 -0.40 9.05 -16.67
CA GLY A 53 -0.72 7.63 -16.73
C GLY A 53 -0.07 6.89 -17.90
N ARG A 54 0.89 7.52 -18.59
CA ARG A 54 1.63 6.89 -19.69
C ARG A 54 2.79 6.09 -19.14
N GLU A 55 3.03 4.91 -19.71
CA GLU A 55 4.21 4.12 -19.38
C GLU A 55 5.48 4.82 -19.82
N THR A 56 6.43 4.97 -18.91
CA THR A 56 7.70 5.64 -19.17
C THR A 56 8.83 4.91 -18.46
N GLN A 57 10.06 5.19 -18.86
CA GLN A 57 11.24 4.79 -18.10
C GLN A 57 11.56 5.82 -17.03
N PHE A 58 12.62 5.55 -16.25
CA PHE A 58 13.14 6.53 -15.30
C PHE A 58 13.60 7.80 -16.03
N THR A 59 13.03 8.93 -15.63
CA THR A 59 13.35 10.27 -16.11
C THR A 59 13.62 11.19 -14.92
N PRO A 60 14.82 11.79 -14.80
CA PRO A 60 15.12 12.72 -13.73
C PRO A 60 14.29 14.00 -13.87
N ASN A 61 14.24 14.78 -12.79
CA ASN A 61 13.51 16.05 -12.69
C ASN A 61 12.02 15.94 -13.04
N THR A 62 11.45 14.74 -12.99
CA THR A 62 10.06 14.45 -13.33
C THR A 62 9.45 13.59 -12.23
N PRO A 63 8.24 13.91 -11.74
CA PRO A 63 7.52 13.05 -10.80
C PRO A 63 7.04 11.78 -11.52
N LEU A 64 7.40 10.63 -10.95
CA LEU A 64 7.09 9.31 -11.49
C LEU A 64 6.30 8.48 -10.47
N ILE A 65 5.48 7.58 -10.98
CA ILE A 65 4.65 6.67 -10.21
C ILE A 65 5.13 5.23 -10.49
N TYR A 66 5.58 4.54 -9.47
CA TYR A 66 6.10 3.18 -9.52
C TYR A 66 5.02 2.22 -9.02
N LEU A 67 4.67 1.24 -9.84
CA LEU A 67 3.69 0.19 -9.54
C LEU A 67 4.42 -1.12 -9.27
N TYR A 68 4.13 -1.72 -8.13
CA TYR A 68 4.74 -2.98 -7.67
C TYR A 68 3.75 -4.14 -7.78
N ASP A 69 4.27 -5.37 -7.71
CA ASP A 69 3.50 -6.62 -7.85
C ASP A 69 2.62 -6.97 -6.65
N ASP A 70 2.97 -6.47 -5.48
CA ASP A 70 2.13 -6.48 -4.28
C ASP A 70 0.95 -5.48 -4.35
N GLY A 71 0.83 -4.71 -5.43
CA GLY A 71 -0.17 -3.67 -5.61
C GLY A 71 0.18 -2.33 -4.95
N THR A 72 1.36 -2.22 -4.33
CA THR A 72 1.85 -0.97 -3.76
C THR A 72 2.17 0.04 -4.86
N ILE A 73 1.93 1.33 -4.58
CA ILE A 73 2.23 2.44 -5.50
C ILE A 73 3.12 3.46 -4.78
N GLU A 74 4.22 3.86 -5.41
CA GLU A 74 5.12 4.91 -4.89
C GLU A 74 5.28 6.08 -5.84
N LYS A 75 5.20 7.31 -5.31
CA LYS A 75 5.51 8.53 -6.06
C LYS A 75 6.94 8.93 -5.76
N LYS A 76 7.78 9.07 -6.79
CA LYS A 76 9.19 9.44 -6.66
C LYS A 76 9.51 10.64 -7.53
N TYR A 77 10.29 11.56 -6.97
CA TYR A 77 10.94 12.64 -7.71
C TYR A 77 12.44 12.53 -7.42
N ILE A 78 13.23 12.43 -8.48
CA ILE A 78 14.69 12.35 -8.38
C ILE A 78 15.23 13.49 -9.23
N GLY A 79 15.77 14.51 -8.56
CA GLY A 79 16.50 15.59 -9.20
C GLY A 79 17.93 15.18 -9.54
N GLU A 80 18.56 15.91 -10.47
CA GLU A 80 20.01 15.82 -10.72
C GLU A 80 20.83 16.48 -9.62
#